data_AF-A0A8H5NX07-F1
#
_entry.id   AF-A0A8H5NX07-F1
#
_cell.length_a   1.000
_cell.length_b   1.000
_cell.length_c   1.000
_cell.angle_alpha   90.00
_cell.angle_beta   90.00
_cell.angle_gamma   90.00
#
_symmetry.space_group_name_H-M   'P 1'
#
loop_
_entity.id
_entity.type
_entity.pdbx_description
1 polymer ?
#
loop_
_entity_poly.entity_id
_entity_poly.type
_entity_poly.pdbx_seq_one_letter_code
_entity_poly.pdbx_strand_id
1 'polypeptide(L)'
;MADQIEMFTTSSVHTRAHLQGRDVEARYDIDDPLGLFAHIKHESDIPGANPSPKRHLGLKKNHPLQEFYETQNQSIRAMLKSVEEHEQEVTEAHGANTLMYGICVKGSLVANIILSGLQLYGAISSSSLSLFTTMADSVFDPMSGIMLYMAHRAVNKVDPSKYPSGRARISTAGNIVFSFIMFSVSMVLIVMSARDLAAGSEEETNKFHLPSVIAVTVAFATKLGLFFLCWTVKDIYSQVDILWRDHRNDLFINGFGILTSVGGSKLKWWIDPMGAIILSVLIAGLWLHTAYDEFQLMIGVTADKDVLQLITYISMTHSPLIEKVDTVRAYYSGPRLVAEVDIVIDRNERVEVAHDIAEDLQIKLEKLPVIERAFVHIDYETSHKPEHNLKKLM
;
A
#
# COMPACT_ATOMS: atom_id res chain seq x y z
N MET A 1 -40.85 7.34 15.71
CA MET A 1 -40.61 5.99 15.15
C MET A 1 -39.20 5.95 14.57
N ALA A 2 -38.24 6.33 15.40
CA ALA A 2 -36.84 6.56 15.07
C ALA A 2 -35.90 5.98 16.14
N ASP A 3 -36.43 5.27 17.14
CA ASP A 3 -35.69 4.69 18.27
C ASP A 3 -35.72 3.15 18.30
N GLN A 4 -36.05 2.49 17.17
CA GLN A 4 -36.03 1.02 17.05
C GLN A 4 -35.20 0.48 15.88
N ILE A 5 -34.53 1.34 15.12
CA ILE A 5 -33.64 0.93 14.01
C ILE A 5 -32.15 1.02 14.41
N GLU A 6 -31.81 1.78 15.47
CA GLU A 6 -30.45 1.89 16.02
C GLU A 6 -30.01 0.68 16.87
N MET A 7 -30.91 -0.24 17.21
CA MET A 7 -30.60 -1.40 18.07
C MET A 7 -30.32 -2.69 17.26
N PHE A 8 -30.56 -2.70 15.95
CA PHE A 8 -30.39 -3.89 15.10
C PHE A 8 -29.16 -3.87 14.18
N THR A 9 -28.44 -2.75 14.06
CA THR A 9 -27.24 -2.61 13.21
C THR A 9 -25.93 -2.54 13.99
N THR A 10 -25.93 -2.00 15.21
CA THR A 10 -24.79 -2.08 16.15
C THR A 10 -24.67 -3.47 16.76
N SER A 11 -25.80 -4.14 17.02
CA SER A 11 -25.81 -5.54 17.41
C SER A 11 -25.32 -6.42 16.27
N SER A 12 -25.65 -6.20 14.99
CA SER A 12 -25.24 -7.13 13.93
C SER A 12 -23.77 -7.03 13.51
N VAL A 13 -23.10 -5.90 13.69
CA VAL A 13 -21.64 -5.75 13.39
C VAL A 13 -20.78 -6.20 14.56
N HIS A 14 -21.12 -5.82 15.80
CA HIS A 14 -20.44 -6.39 16.96
C HIS A 14 -20.79 -7.88 17.13
N THR A 15 -22.02 -8.31 16.87
CA THR A 15 -22.38 -9.73 16.90
C THR A 15 -21.83 -10.47 15.68
N ARG A 16 -21.61 -9.86 14.50
CA ARG A 16 -20.87 -10.53 13.41
C ARG A 16 -19.38 -10.63 13.66
N ALA A 17 -18.74 -9.65 14.30
CA ALA A 17 -17.35 -9.78 14.75
C ALA A 17 -17.21 -10.74 15.94
N HIS A 18 -18.23 -10.82 16.80
CA HIS A 18 -18.28 -11.73 17.95
C HIS A 18 -18.73 -13.16 17.56
N LEU A 19 -19.51 -13.30 16.47
CA LEU A 19 -19.83 -14.57 15.82
C LEU A 19 -18.69 -14.99 14.91
N GLN A 20 -18.03 -14.12 14.14
CA GLN A 20 -16.78 -14.49 13.47
C GLN A 20 -15.71 -14.86 14.50
N GLY A 21 -15.53 -14.13 15.60
CA GLY A 21 -14.57 -14.50 16.64
C GLY A 21 -14.87 -15.84 17.32
N ARG A 22 -16.15 -16.13 17.63
CA ARG A 22 -16.58 -17.40 18.26
C ARG A 22 -16.77 -18.56 17.28
N ASP A 23 -17.12 -18.28 16.03
CA ASP A 23 -17.32 -19.27 14.97
C ASP A 23 -15.98 -19.60 14.28
N VAL A 24 -14.99 -18.69 14.32
CA VAL A 24 -13.58 -18.99 14.01
C VAL A 24 -13.02 -19.96 15.04
N GLU A 25 -13.26 -19.74 16.34
CA GLU A 25 -12.82 -20.67 17.41
C GLU A 25 -13.41 -22.10 17.29
N ALA A 26 -14.54 -22.28 16.60
CA ALA A 26 -15.24 -23.56 16.52
C ALA A 26 -14.99 -24.35 15.22
N ARG A 27 -14.29 -23.78 14.23
CA ARG A 27 -14.21 -24.37 12.86
C ARG A 27 -12.86 -24.98 12.49
N TYR A 28 -12.00 -25.12 13.48
CA TYR A 28 -10.59 -25.19 13.27
C TYR A 28 -10.06 -26.50 13.86
N ASP A 29 -9.94 -27.51 12.99
CA ASP A 29 -8.92 -28.56 13.15
C ASP A 29 -7.57 -27.86 12.89
N ILE A 30 -7.17 -26.92 13.76
CA ILE A 30 -5.89 -26.21 13.58
C ILE A 30 -4.81 -27.22 13.93
N ASP A 31 -4.10 -27.67 12.91
CA ASP A 31 -2.76 -28.21 13.05
C ASP A 31 -1.85 -27.07 13.54
N ASP A 32 -1.81 -26.85 14.86
CA ASP A 32 -0.95 -25.89 15.57
C ASP A 32 0.15 -26.66 16.32
N PRO A 33 1.12 -27.24 15.61
CA PRO A 33 2.18 -28.04 16.23
C PRO A 33 3.05 -27.22 17.19
N LEU A 34 3.01 -25.88 17.12
CA LEU A 34 3.80 -24.98 17.96
C LEU A 34 3.00 -24.29 19.07
N GLY A 35 1.70 -24.55 19.20
CA GLY A 35 0.85 -23.98 20.26
C GLY A 35 0.76 -22.44 20.23
N LEU A 36 0.85 -21.83 19.04
CA LEU A 36 0.75 -20.38 18.88
C LEU A 36 -0.63 -19.84 19.28
N PHE A 37 -1.68 -20.64 19.15
CA PHE A 37 -3.04 -20.25 19.50
C PHE A 37 -3.16 -19.85 20.99
N ALA A 38 -2.44 -20.54 21.87
CA ALA A 38 -2.44 -20.26 23.31
C ALA A 38 -1.84 -18.89 23.67
N HIS A 39 -1.11 -18.27 22.73
CA HIS A 39 -0.46 -16.98 22.93
C HIS A 39 -1.33 -15.80 22.45
N ILE A 40 -2.48 -16.05 21.81
CA ILE A 40 -3.44 -15.01 21.43
C ILE A 40 -4.02 -14.38 22.71
N LYS A 41 -3.98 -13.04 22.80
CA LYS A 41 -4.60 -12.29 23.89
C LYS A 41 -6.00 -11.82 23.49
N HIS A 42 -7.02 -12.17 24.26
CA HIS A 42 -8.36 -11.60 24.06
C HIS A 42 -8.36 -10.11 24.36
N GLU A 43 -9.20 -9.35 23.65
CA GLU A 43 -9.32 -7.90 23.82
C GLU A 43 -9.60 -7.51 25.28
N SER A 44 -10.34 -8.33 26.05
CA SER A 44 -10.58 -8.12 27.48
C SER A 44 -9.32 -8.14 28.34
N ASP A 45 -8.30 -8.86 27.89
CA ASP A 45 -7.05 -9.12 28.62
C ASP A 45 -5.93 -8.17 28.18
N ILE A 46 -6.15 -7.39 27.11
CA ILE A 46 -5.23 -6.37 26.63
C ILE A 46 -5.29 -5.15 27.58
N PRO A 47 -4.19 -4.77 28.24
CA PRO A 47 -4.20 -3.68 29.20
C PRO A 47 -4.51 -2.33 28.54
N GLY A 48 -5.73 -1.82 28.71
CA GLY A 48 -6.18 -0.54 28.14
C GLY A 48 -7.40 -0.63 27.22
N ALA A 49 -7.85 -1.83 26.86
CA ALA A 49 -9.02 -2.04 26.00
C ALA A 49 -10.37 -1.74 26.69
N ASN A 50 -10.38 -1.45 27.99
CA ASN A 50 -11.60 -1.08 28.73
C ASN A 50 -11.82 0.44 28.73
N PRO A 51 -12.85 0.98 28.04
CA PRO A 51 -13.29 2.35 28.23
C PRO A 51 -14.14 2.42 29.52
N SER A 52 -13.51 2.36 30.68
CA SER A 52 -14.21 2.69 31.93
C SER A 52 -14.53 4.20 31.94
N PRO A 53 -15.80 4.65 32.08
CA PRO A 53 -16.18 6.07 31.93
C PRO A 53 -15.72 6.98 33.09
N LYS A 54 -14.89 6.48 34.01
CA LYS A 54 -14.55 7.17 35.25
C LYS A 54 -13.09 6.99 35.59
N ARG A 55 -12.21 7.79 34.97
CA ARG A 55 -10.99 8.26 35.62
C ARG A 55 -10.46 9.54 34.99
N HIS A 56 -10.62 10.62 35.75
CA HIS A 56 -9.99 11.91 35.54
C HIS A 56 -8.46 11.79 35.53
N LEU A 57 -7.84 12.58 34.63
CA LEU A 57 -6.48 13.11 34.64
C LEU A 57 -5.36 12.15 35.14
N GLY A 58 -4.70 11.48 34.19
CA GLY A 58 -3.35 10.97 34.40
C GLY A 58 -3.03 9.72 33.59
N LEU A 59 -2.08 9.85 32.66
CA LEU A 59 -1.36 8.77 31.95
C LEU A 59 -2.10 8.08 30.78
N LYS A 60 -2.10 8.75 29.63
CA LYS A 60 -2.11 8.11 28.30
C LYS A 60 -0.78 7.36 28.07
N LYS A 61 -0.65 6.12 28.56
CA LYS A 61 0.58 5.32 28.39
C LYS A 61 0.40 3.86 27.97
N ASN A 62 -0.79 3.45 27.51
CA ASN A 62 -1.03 2.05 27.11
C ASN A 62 -1.16 1.78 25.60
N HIS A 63 -1.15 2.83 24.76
CA HIS A 63 -1.23 2.66 23.30
C HIS A 63 -0.17 1.72 22.70
N PRO A 64 1.14 1.82 23.06
CA PRO A 64 2.14 0.97 22.42
C PRO A 64 2.02 -0.51 22.82
N LEU A 65 1.47 -0.79 24.02
CA LEU A 65 1.28 -2.16 24.48
C LEU A 65 0.05 -2.79 23.82
N GLN A 66 -1.03 -2.01 23.67
CA GLN A 66 -2.22 -2.44 22.96
C GLN A 66 -1.90 -2.74 21.49
N GLU A 67 -1.24 -1.81 20.81
CA GLU A 67 -0.79 -1.96 19.43
C GLU A 67 0.11 -3.19 19.27
N PHE A 68 1.03 -3.43 20.21
CA PHE A 68 1.86 -4.64 20.22
C PHE A 68 1.03 -5.94 20.26
N TYR A 69 0.04 -6.05 21.15
CA TYR A 69 -0.79 -7.26 21.24
C TYR A 69 -1.73 -7.41 20.03
N GLU A 70 -2.21 -6.31 19.47
CA GLU A 70 -3.00 -6.32 18.24
C GLU A 70 -2.16 -6.84 17.06
N THR A 71 -0.93 -6.32 16.86
CA THR A 71 0.01 -6.80 15.84
C THR A 71 0.41 -8.26 16.07
N GLN A 72 0.68 -8.65 17.32
CA GLN A 72 1.00 -10.04 17.68
C GLN A 72 -0.17 -10.97 17.32
N ASN A 73 -1.39 -10.64 17.74
CA ASN A 73 -2.57 -11.44 17.46
C ASN A 73 -2.82 -11.57 15.95
N GLN A 74 -2.63 -10.49 15.19
CA GLN A 74 -2.73 -10.51 13.73
C GLN A 74 -1.68 -11.43 13.11
N SER A 75 -0.44 -11.36 13.58
CA SER A 75 0.67 -12.21 13.10
C SER A 75 0.42 -13.69 13.40
N ILE A 76 -0.02 -14.02 14.63
CA ILE A 76 -0.37 -15.40 15.01
C ILE A 76 -1.51 -15.91 14.13
N ARG A 77 -2.57 -15.13 13.95
CA ARG A 77 -3.69 -15.52 13.08
C ARG A 77 -3.24 -15.72 11.64
N ALA A 78 -2.35 -14.87 11.12
CA ALA A 78 -1.81 -15.03 9.78
C ALA A 78 -0.99 -16.32 9.62
N MET A 79 -0.22 -16.70 10.64
CA MET A 79 0.54 -17.96 10.64
C MET A 79 -0.36 -19.21 10.74
N LEU A 80 -1.43 -19.14 11.53
CA LEU A 80 -2.35 -20.27 11.73
C LEU A 80 -3.32 -20.47 10.56
N LYS A 81 -3.50 -19.47 9.69
CA LYS A 81 -4.28 -19.62 8.46
C LYS A 81 -3.60 -20.60 7.51
N SER A 82 -4.40 -21.46 6.88
CA SER A 82 -3.88 -22.35 5.83
C SER A 82 -3.41 -21.55 4.61
N VAL A 83 -2.48 -22.10 3.84
CA VAL A 83 -2.00 -21.46 2.61
C VAL A 83 -3.13 -21.31 1.59
N GLU A 84 -4.02 -22.30 1.52
CA GLU A 84 -5.23 -22.27 0.70
C GLU A 84 -6.19 -21.13 1.12
N GLU A 85 -6.31 -20.83 2.42
CA GLU A 85 -7.10 -19.68 2.91
C GLU A 85 -6.46 -18.35 2.50
N HIS A 86 -5.13 -18.23 2.54
CA HIS A 86 -4.42 -17.04 2.05
C HIS A 86 -4.67 -16.81 0.55
N GLU A 87 -4.71 -17.87 -0.26
CA GLU A 87 -5.04 -17.80 -1.69
C GLU A 87 -6.52 -17.44 -1.93
N GLN A 88 -7.43 -18.03 -1.14
CA GLN A 88 -8.86 -17.78 -1.22
C GLN A 88 -9.23 -16.36 -0.82
N GLU A 89 -8.68 -15.80 0.27
CA GLU A 89 -8.94 -14.43 0.69
C GLU A 89 -8.55 -13.42 -0.41
N VAL A 90 -7.41 -13.65 -1.07
CA VAL A 90 -7.01 -12.81 -2.22
C VAL A 90 -8.01 -12.98 -3.36
N THR A 91 -8.38 -14.21 -3.72
CA THR A 91 -9.31 -14.48 -4.82
C THR A 91 -10.71 -13.91 -4.55
N GLU A 92 -11.21 -14.03 -3.31
CA GLU A 92 -12.48 -13.48 -2.87
C GLU A 92 -12.45 -11.95 -2.77
N ALA A 93 -11.35 -11.35 -2.31
CA ALA A 93 -11.16 -9.90 -2.36
C ALA A 93 -11.20 -9.36 -3.80
N HIS A 94 -10.68 -10.12 -4.76
CA HIS A 94 -10.77 -9.78 -6.19
C HIS A 94 -12.17 -10.07 -6.80
N GLY A 95 -12.89 -11.06 -6.25
CA GLY A 95 -14.18 -11.55 -6.75
C GLY A 95 -15.42 -10.91 -6.14
N ALA A 96 -15.31 -10.27 -4.96
CA ALA A 96 -16.40 -9.62 -4.24
C ALA A 96 -16.82 -8.30 -4.93
N ASN A 97 -17.44 -8.42 -6.09
CA ASN A 97 -18.15 -7.33 -6.75
C ASN A 97 -19.41 -6.96 -5.96
N THR A 98 -19.24 -6.21 -4.87
CA THR A 98 -20.32 -5.35 -4.41
C THR A 98 -20.43 -4.15 -5.36
N LEU A 99 -21.65 -3.78 -5.75
CA LEU A 99 -21.88 -2.61 -6.60
C LEU A 99 -21.15 -1.35 -6.07
N MET A 100 -21.08 -1.20 -4.74
CA MET A 100 -20.36 -0.11 -4.08
C MET A 100 -18.85 -0.14 -4.34
N TYR A 101 -18.19 -1.30 -4.26
CA TYR A 101 -16.78 -1.45 -4.60
C TYR A 101 -16.52 -1.07 -6.07
N GLY A 102 -17.34 -1.61 -6.98
CA GLY A 102 -17.22 -1.30 -8.41
C GLY A 102 -17.43 0.19 -8.73
N ILE A 103 -18.39 0.84 -8.06
CA ILE A 103 -18.64 2.27 -8.18
C ILE A 103 -17.46 3.08 -7.61
N CYS A 104 -16.90 2.70 -6.46
CA CYS A 104 -15.76 3.41 -5.87
C CYS A 104 -14.54 3.36 -6.81
N VAL A 105 -14.14 2.18 -7.27
CA VAL A 105 -12.93 2.01 -8.09
C VAL A 105 -13.11 2.58 -9.49
N LYS A 106 -14.16 2.15 -10.23
CA LYS A 106 -14.38 2.63 -11.61
C LYS A 106 -14.85 4.08 -11.63
N GLY A 107 -15.68 4.48 -10.69
CA GLY A 107 -16.17 5.85 -10.57
C GLY A 107 -15.03 6.83 -10.26
N SER A 108 -14.11 6.47 -9.36
CA SER A 108 -12.94 7.32 -9.08
C SER A 108 -12.02 7.43 -10.29
N LEU A 109 -11.79 6.35 -11.03
CA LEU A 109 -10.98 6.39 -12.26
C LEU A 109 -11.60 7.32 -13.30
N VAL A 110 -12.89 7.17 -13.59
CA VAL A 110 -13.61 8.01 -14.56
C VAL A 110 -13.63 9.46 -14.10
N ALA A 111 -13.86 9.71 -12.80
CA ALA A 111 -13.83 11.04 -12.25
C ALA A 111 -12.44 11.67 -12.38
N ASN A 112 -11.35 10.99 -12.03
CA ASN A 112 -9.98 11.51 -12.16
C ASN A 112 -9.66 11.89 -13.62
N ILE A 113 -10.11 11.11 -14.61
CA ILE A 113 -9.96 11.45 -16.04
C ILE A 113 -10.74 12.73 -16.41
N ILE A 114 -12.00 12.85 -15.96
CA ILE A 114 -12.83 14.04 -16.25
C ILE A 114 -12.26 15.27 -15.55
N LEU A 115 -11.83 15.12 -14.29
CA LEU A 115 -11.27 16.19 -13.48
C LEU A 115 -9.92 16.67 -14.02
N SER A 116 -9.08 15.77 -14.54
CA SER A 116 -7.86 16.10 -15.27
C SER A 116 -8.16 17.07 -16.43
N GLY A 117 -9.16 16.77 -17.26
CA GLY A 117 -9.58 17.66 -18.36
C GLY A 117 -10.11 19.01 -17.88
N LEU A 118 -10.92 19.01 -16.81
CA LEU A 118 -11.47 20.24 -16.23
C LEU A 118 -10.37 21.14 -15.63
N GLN A 119 -9.39 20.56 -14.94
CA GLN A 119 -8.28 21.31 -14.37
C GLN A 119 -7.31 21.80 -15.45
N LEU A 120 -7.09 21.03 -16.52
CA LEU A 120 -6.32 21.49 -17.69
C LEU A 120 -6.95 22.76 -18.28
N TYR A 121 -8.27 22.75 -18.48
CA TYR A 121 -8.99 23.95 -18.91
C TYR A 121 -8.87 25.11 -17.90
N GLY A 122 -9.02 24.83 -16.61
CA GLY A 122 -8.87 25.81 -15.53
C GLY A 122 -7.48 26.45 -15.52
N ALA A 123 -6.41 25.67 -15.60
CA ALA A 123 -5.03 26.16 -15.58
C ALA A 123 -4.70 27.03 -16.80
N ILE A 124 -5.03 26.56 -18.02
CA ILE A 124 -4.78 27.31 -19.26
C ILE A 124 -5.53 28.65 -19.26
N SER A 125 -6.74 28.69 -18.70
CA SER A 125 -7.55 29.92 -18.66
C SER A 125 -7.20 30.89 -17.53
N SER A 126 -6.55 30.44 -16.45
CA SER A 126 -6.36 31.25 -15.23
C SER A 126 -5.09 32.10 -15.20
N SER A 127 -4.07 31.77 -16.00
CA SER A 127 -2.70 32.29 -15.86
C SER A 127 -2.07 32.15 -14.47
N SER A 128 -2.68 31.38 -13.55
CA SER A 128 -2.22 31.19 -12.17
C SER A 128 -1.28 29.99 -12.07
N LEU A 129 -0.14 30.20 -11.42
CA LEU A 129 0.91 29.19 -11.29
C LEU A 129 0.52 28.12 -10.27
N SER A 130 -0.24 28.46 -9.22
CA SER A 130 -0.75 27.45 -8.28
C SER A 130 -1.75 26.52 -8.96
N LEU A 131 -2.65 27.05 -9.80
CA LEU A 131 -3.61 26.21 -10.53
C LEU A 131 -2.93 25.36 -11.61
N PHE A 132 -1.84 25.84 -12.21
CA PHE A 132 -1.03 25.02 -13.10
C PHE A 132 -0.35 23.87 -12.35
N THR A 133 0.07 24.10 -11.10
CA THR A 133 0.68 23.06 -10.26
C THR A 133 -0.33 21.97 -9.88
N THR A 134 -1.54 22.34 -9.45
CA THR A 134 -2.61 21.37 -9.15
C THR A 134 -3.07 20.59 -10.38
N MET A 135 -3.10 21.27 -11.53
CA MET A 135 -3.40 20.64 -12.81
C MET A 135 -2.34 19.59 -13.18
N ALA A 136 -1.06 19.88 -12.97
CA ALA A 136 0.01 18.92 -13.30
C ALA A 136 -0.21 17.64 -12.52
N ASP A 137 -0.39 17.75 -11.22
CA ASP A 137 -0.72 16.63 -10.33
C ASP A 137 -1.93 15.82 -10.86
N SER A 138 -3.06 16.48 -11.06
CA SER A 138 -4.31 15.81 -11.49
C SER A 138 -4.28 15.25 -12.92
N VAL A 139 -3.42 15.76 -13.81
CA VAL A 139 -3.24 15.23 -15.17
C VAL A 139 -2.34 14.01 -15.17
N PHE A 140 -1.29 14.03 -14.35
CA PHE A 140 -0.32 12.96 -14.30
C PHE A 140 -0.81 11.76 -13.46
N ASP A 141 -1.75 11.94 -12.53
CA ASP A 141 -2.40 10.83 -11.82
C ASP A 141 -2.98 9.75 -12.76
N PRO A 142 -3.91 10.06 -13.69
CA PRO A 142 -4.43 9.05 -14.62
C PRO A 142 -3.35 8.56 -15.60
N MET A 143 -2.34 9.37 -15.93
CA MET A 143 -1.22 8.93 -16.75
C MET A 143 -0.38 7.85 -16.07
N SER A 144 -0.18 7.95 -14.74
CA SER A 144 0.50 6.92 -13.95
C SER A 144 -0.25 5.59 -14.02
N GLY A 145 -1.59 5.62 -13.94
CA GLY A 145 -2.43 4.44 -14.08
C GLY A 145 -2.38 3.82 -15.48
N ILE A 146 -2.32 4.63 -16.53
CA ILE A 146 -2.10 4.15 -17.90
C ILE A 146 -0.73 3.50 -18.04
N MET A 147 0.30 4.12 -17.48
CA MET A 147 1.67 3.59 -17.52
C MET A 147 1.76 2.26 -16.78
N LEU A 148 1.14 2.14 -15.60
CA LEU A 148 1.04 0.90 -14.84
C LEU A 148 0.28 -0.17 -15.62
N TYR A 149 -0.84 0.18 -16.26
CA TYR A 149 -1.59 -0.75 -17.12
C TYR A 149 -0.74 -1.25 -18.30
N MET A 150 0.01 -0.36 -18.94
CA MET A 150 0.93 -0.74 -20.02
C MET A 150 2.06 -1.64 -19.52
N ALA A 151 2.63 -1.33 -18.35
CA ALA A 151 3.66 -2.14 -17.72
C ALA A 151 3.12 -3.54 -17.38
N HIS A 152 1.96 -3.63 -16.73
CA HIS A 152 1.31 -4.90 -16.42
C HIS A 152 1.00 -5.72 -17.68
N ARG A 153 0.51 -5.08 -18.75
CA ARG A 153 0.30 -5.74 -20.04
C ARG A 153 1.61 -6.25 -20.66
N ALA A 154 2.72 -5.55 -20.46
CA ALA A 154 4.05 -5.98 -20.90
C ALA A 154 4.62 -7.13 -20.05
N VAL A 155 4.28 -7.17 -18.75
CA VAL A 155 4.59 -8.30 -17.85
C VAL A 155 3.78 -9.54 -18.20
N ASN A 156 2.51 -9.41 -18.56
CA ASN A 156 1.69 -10.58 -18.91
C ASN A 156 2.05 -11.21 -20.27
N LYS A 157 2.83 -10.50 -21.10
CA LYS A 157 3.39 -11.00 -22.36
C LYS A 157 4.87 -11.35 -22.22
N VAL A 158 5.21 -12.15 -21.22
CA VAL A 158 6.58 -12.67 -21.04
C VAL A 158 6.78 -13.88 -21.93
N ASP A 159 7.89 -13.86 -22.68
CA ASP A 159 8.47 -15.05 -23.30
C ASP A 159 9.42 -15.71 -22.27
N PRO A 160 9.09 -16.92 -21.75
CA PRO A 160 9.90 -17.60 -20.75
C PRO A 160 11.33 -17.90 -21.21
N SER A 161 11.55 -18.04 -22.53
CA SER A 161 12.88 -18.34 -23.08
C SER A 161 13.85 -17.17 -22.97
N LYS A 162 13.33 -15.94 -23.02
CA LYS A 162 14.13 -14.71 -22.97
C LYS A 162 14.20 -14.10 -21.57
N TYR A 163 13.20 -14.34 -20.73
CA TYR A 163 13.11 -13.83 -19.36
C TYR A 163 12.74 -14.96 -18.40
N PRO A 164 13.69 -15.82 -18.01
CA PRO A 164 13.43 -16.98 -17.16
C PRO A 164 13.00 -16.60 -15.73
N SER A 165 13.34 -15.39 -15.27
CA SER A 165 12.90 -14.82 -13.99
C SER A 165 11.67 -13.91 -14.12
N GLY A 166 10.97 -13.94 -15.27
CA GLY A 166 9.85 -13.05 -15.55
C GLY A 166 10.25 -11.60 -15.91
N ARG A 167 9.25 -10.74 -16.10
CA ARG A 167 9.40 -9.30 -16.38
C ARG A 167 8.84 -8.39 -15.30
N ALA A 168 8.56 -8.91 -14.11
CA ALA A 168 7.89 -8.16 -13.03
C ALA A 168 8.58 -6.82 -12.71
N ARG A 169 9.91 -6.77 -12.77
CA ARG A 169 10.75 -5.57 -12.58
C ARG A 169 10.50 -4.43 -13.58
N ILE A 170 9.89 -4.70 -14.74
CA ILE A 170 9.53 -3.65 -15.71
C ILE A 170 8.50 -2.68 -15.11
N SER A 171 7.60 -3.17 -14.26
CA SER A 171 6.63 -2.31 -13.56
C SER A 171 7.33 -1.30 -12.66
N THR A 172 8.22 -1.79 -11.80
CA THR A 172 9.03 -0.98 -10.89
C THR A 172 9.92 0.02 -11.64
N ALA A 173 10.61 -0.42 -12.70
CA ALA A 173 11.41 0.47 -13.55
C ALA A 173 10.55 1.57 -14.21
N GLY A 174 9.34 1.22 -14.64
CA GLY A 174 8.37 2.17 -15.16
C GLY A 174 7.98 3.23 -14.12
N ASN A 175 7.62 2.81 -12.91
CA ASN A 175 7.24 3.71 -11.82
C ASN A 175 8.38 4.67 -11.44
N ILE A 176 9.63 4.20 -11.45
CA ILE A 176 10.82 5.03 -11.22
C ILE A 176 10.96 6.10 -12.32
N VAL A 177 10.86 5.71 -13.60
CA VAL A 177 10.94 6.65 -14.73
C VAL A 177 9.83 7.70 -14.63
N PHE A 178 8.61 7.28 -14.31
CA PHE A 178 7.49 8.18 -14.12
C PHE A 178 7.73 9.18 -12.98
N SER A 179 8.24 8.71 -11.85
CA SER A 179 8.56 9.54 -10.69
C SER A 179 9.60 10.61 -11.04
N PHE A 180 10.61 10.28 -11.87
CA PHE A 180 11.59 11.27 -12.35
C PHE A 180 11.00 12.29 -13.33
N ILE A 181 10.05 11.88 -14.17
CA ILE A 181 9.31 12.81 -15.04
C ILE A 181 8.54 13.80 -14.17
N MET A 182 7.84 13.32 -13.14
CA MET A 182 7.09 14.16 -12.22
C MET A 182 7.98 15.10 -11.43
N PHE A 183 9.09 14.60 -10.89
CA PHE A 183 10.10 15.44 -10.24
C PHE A 183 10.60 16.55 -11.18
N SER A 184 10.83 16.24 -12.46
CA SER A 184 11.27 17.21 -13.46
C SER A 184 10.20 18.28 -13.72
N VAL A 185 8.93 17.88 -13.84
CA VAL A 185 7.79 18.81 -13.98
C VAL A 185 7.72 19.73 -12.75
N SER A 186 7.79 19.19 -11.54
CA SER A 186 7.81 19.99 -10.32
C SER A 186 8.99 20.97 -10.26
N MET A 187 10.18 20.56 -10.71
CA MET A 187 11.35 21.46 -10.76
C MET A 187 11.14 22.62 -11.75
N VAL A 188 10.54 22.34 -12.91
CA VAL A 188 10.18 23.39 -13.88
C VAL A 188 9.20 24.38 -13.26
N LEU A 189 8.19 23.91 -12.51
CA LEU A 189 7.23 24.77 -11.83
C LEU A 189 7.87 25.62 -10.73
N ILE A 190 8.76 25.04 -9.93
CA ILE A 190 9.54 25.80 -8.94
C ILE A 190 10.30 26.94 -9.62
N VAL A 191 10.99 26.66 -10.73
CA VAL A 191 11.76 27.68 -11.46
C VAL A 191 10.84 28.74 -12.07
N MET A 192 9.70 28.35 -12.66
CA MET A 192 8.72 29.29 -13.21
C MET A 192 8.17 30.22 -12.13
N SER A 193 7.74 29.66 -11.00
CA SER A 193 7.21 30.42 -9.87
C SER A 193 8.25 31.28 -9.16
N ALA A 194 9.50 30.81 -9.05
CA ALA A 194 10.60 31.60 -8.51
C ALA A 194 10.95 32.78 -9.43
N ARG A 195 10.92 32.59 -10.75
CA ARG A 195 11.11 33.67 -11.72
C ARG A 195 10.01 34.70 -11.66
N ASP A 196 8.75 34.26 -11.56
CA ASP A 196 7.59 35.15 -11.42
C ASP A 196 7.69 35.99 -10.14
N LEU A 197 8.06 35.35 -9.02
CA LEU A 197 8.28 36.04 -7.76
C LEU A 197 9.46 37.03 -7.81
N ALA A 198 10.54 36.71 -8.52
CA ALA A 198 11.72 37.56 -8.66
C ALA A 198 11.52 38.71 -9.66
N ALA A 199 10.71 38.51 -10.70
CA ALA A 199 10.37 39.54 -11.67
C ALA A 199 9.54 40.68 -11.03
N GLY A 200 8.72 40.34 -10.03
CA GLY A 200 7.84 41.30 -9.38
C GLY A 200 6.62 41.63 -10.23
N SER A 201 5.59 42.19 -9.59
CA SER A 201 4.40 42.73 -10.26
C SER A 201 4.21 44.19 -9.88
N GLU A 202 3.87 45.04 -10.87
CA GLU A 202 3.41 46.40 -10.63
C GLU A 202 1.96 46.45 -10.12
N GLU A 203 1.18 45.39 -10.35
CA GLU A 203 -0.19 45.25 -9.84
C GLU A 203 -0.18 44.63 -8.43
N GLU A 204 -0.97 45.17 -7.50
CA GLU A 204 -1.07 44.65 -6.12
C GLU A 204 -1.67 43.23 -6.06
N THR A 205 -2.49 42.85 -7.05
CA THR A 205 -3.22 41.58 -7.11
C THR A 205 -3.20 40.98 -8.51
N ASN A 206 -3.22 39.65 -8.62
CA ASN A 206 -3.34 38.95 -9.89
C ASN A 206 -4.76 39.09 -10.50
N LYS A 207 -4.85 38.94 -11.82
CA LYS A 207 -6.14 38.96 -12.53
C LYS A 207 -7.00 37.78 -12.09
N PHE A 208 -8.18 38.11 -11.55
CA PHE A 208 -9.12 37.10 -11.08
C PHE A 208 -9.90 36.49 -12.24
N HIS A 209 -9.56 35.25 -12.60
CA HIS A 209 -10.29 34.48 -13.59
C HIS A 209 -11.38 33.65 -12.89
N LEU A 210 -12.60 34.20 -12.82
CA LEU A 210 -13.72 33.49 -12.21
C LEU A 210 -13.98 32.08 -12.81
N PRO A 211 -13.88 31.85 -14.14
CA PRO A 211 -14.11 30.52 -14.72
C PRO A 211 -13.12 29.45 -14.26
N SER A 212 -11.85 29.81 -14.05
CA SER A 212 -10.82 28.83 -13.62
C SER A 212 -10.99 28.45 -12.16
N VAL A 213 -11.29 29.42 -11.29
CA VAL A 213 -11.59 29.17 -9.88
C VAL A 213 -12.82 28.28 -9.75
N ILE A 214 -13.87 28.52 -10.54
CA ILE A 214 -15.06 27.65 -10.57
C ILE A 214 -14.67 26.23 -11.03
N ALA A 215 -13.88 26.09 -12.09
CA ALA A 215 -13.46 24.79 -12.60
C ALA A 215 -12.70 23.96 -11.54
N VAL A 216 -11.75 24.56 -10.85
CA VAL A 216 -10.97 23.86 -9.80
C VAL A 216 -11.81 23.64 -8.53
N THR A 217 -12.75 24.54 -8.21
CA THR A 217 -13.70 24.35 -7.09
C THR A 217 -14.67 23.20 -7.37
N VAL A 218 -15.17 23.06 -8.59
CA VAL A 218 -15.98 21.91 -9.00
C VAL A 218 -15.15 20.63 -8.88
N ALA A 219 -13.88 20.65 -9.32
CA ALA A 219 -12.99 19.51 -9.17
C ALA A 219 -12.78 19.10 -7.70
N PHE A 220 -12.54 20.09 -6.83
CA PHE A 220 -12.43 19.88 -5.39
C PHE A 220 -13.73 19.29 -4.81
N ALA A 221 -14.90 19.82 -5.18
CA ALA A 221 -16.19 19.33 -4.71
C ALA A 221 -16.46 17.87 -5.17
N THR A 222 -16.08 17.53 -6.40
CA THR A 222 -16.17 16.16 -6.91
C THR A 222 -15.23 15.21 -6.15
N LYS A 223 -13.95 15.56 -5.95
CA LYS A 223 -13.03 14.74 -5.13
C LYS A 223 -13.51 14.62 -3.69
N LEU A 224 -14.14 15.65 -3.13
CA LEU A 224 -14.70 15.61 -1.79
C LEU A 224 -15.88 14.62 -1.69
N GLY A 225 -16.74 14.57 -2.71
CA GLY A 225 -17.79 13.56 -2.80
C GLY A 225 -17.24 12.14 -2.87
N LEU A 226 -16.19 11.91 -3.66
CA LEU A 226 -15.51 10.60 -3.75
C LEU A 226 -14.82 10.21 -2.45
N PHE A 227 -14.21 11.18 -1.75
CA PHE A 227 -13.62 10.99 -0.43
C PHE A 227 -14.65 10.45 0.57
N PHE A 228 -15.84 11.06 0.65
CA PHE A 228 -16.89 10.58 1.54
C PHE A 228 -17.45 9.22 1.12
N LEU A 229 -17.60 8.98 -0.18
CA LEU A 229 -18.02 7.67 -0.68
C LEU A 229 -17.03 6.58 -0.24
N CYS A 230 -15.73 6.79 -0.50
CA CYS A 230 -14.70 5.83 -0.14
C CYS A 230 -14.55 5.68 1.39
N TRP A 231 -14.75 6.76 2.16
CA TRP A 231 -14.70 6.71 3.63
C TRP A 231 -15.70 5.73 4.24
N THR A 232 -16.88 5.57 3.62
CA THR A 232 -17.90 4.63 4.15
C THR A 232 -17.54 3.16 3.97
N VAL A 233 -16.61 2.85 3.06
CA VAL A 233 -16.29 1.47 2.66
C VAL A 233 -14.79 1.15 2.81
N LYS A 234 -13.96 2.12 3.24
CA LYS A 234 -12.49 1.95 3.38
C LYS A 234 -12.11 0.81 4.32
N ASP A 235 -12.88 0.61 5.39
CA ASP A 235 -12.58 -0.40 6.42
C ASP A 235 -12.99 -1.82 6.00
N ILE A 236 -13.65 -1.95 4.84
CA ILE A 236 -14.11 -3.22 4.28
C ILE A 236 -13.17 -3.70 3.17
N TYR A 237 -12.66 -2.79 2.34
CA TYR A 237 -11.79 -3.13 1.21
C TYR A 237 -10.48 -2.34 1.25
N SER A 238 -9.34 -3.05 1.33
CA SER A 238 -8.00 -2.45 1.34
C SER A 238 -7.72 -1.58 0.11
N GLN A 239 -8.22 -1.97 -1.06
CA GLN A 239 -8.11 -1.19 -2.30
C GLN A 239 -8.85 0.14 -2.23
N VAL A 240 -9.99 0.19 -1.53
CA VAL A 240 -10.76 1.43 -1.32
C VAL A 240 -10.08 2.33 -0.29
N ASP A 241 -9.38 1.76 0.69
CA ASP A 241 -8.57 2.52 1.65
C ASP A 241 -7.38 3.24 0.97
N ILE A 242 -6.69 2.57 0.04
CA ILE A 242 -5.65 3.21 -0.79
C ILE A 242 -6.24 4.37 -1.59
N LEU A 243 -7.37 4.14 -2.26
CA LEU A 243 -8.07 5.16 -3.05
C LEU A 243 -8.59 6.32 -2.20
N TRP A 244 -9.00 6.05 -0.96
CA TRP A 244 -9.39 7.08 -0.02
C TRP A 244 -8.20 7.97 0.39
N ARG A 245 -7.02 7.37 0.64
CA ARG A 245 -5.79 8.12 0.94
C ARG A 245 -5.37 8.99 -0.24
N ASP A 246 -5.52 8.48 -1.46
CA ASP A 246 -5.29 9.20 -2.72
C ASP A 246 -6.19 10.45 -2.81
N HIS A 247 -7.51 10.27 -2.76
CA HIS A 247 -8.47 11.39 -2.78
C HIS A 247 -8.22 12.41 -1.67
N ARG A 248 -7.80 11.95 -0.49
CA ARG A 248 -7.46 12.83 0.64
C ARG A 248 -6.26 13.72 0.31
N ASN A 249 -5.19 13.15 -0.22
CA ASN A 249 -3.99 13.90 -0.60
C ASN A 249 -4.31 14.92 -1.69
N ASP A 250 -5.10 14.52 -2.68
CA ASP A 250 -5.53 15.39 -3.77
C ASP A 250 -6.39 16.55 -3.29
N LEU A 251 -7.24 16.33 -2.28
CA LEU A 251 -8.02 17.41 -1.67
C LEU A 251 -7.11 18.43 -0.99
N PHE A 252 -6.04 17.99 -0.33
CA PHE A 252 -5.07 18.91 0.25
C PHE A 252 -4.36 19.74 -0.82
N ILE A 253 -3.87 19.09 -1.89
CA ILE A 253 -3.16 19.73 -3.00
C ILE A 253 -4.07 20.73 -3.73
N ASN A 254 -5.26 20.28 -4.15
CA ASN A 254 -6.23 21.12 -4.87
C ASN A 254 -6.78 22.25 -3.98
N GLY A 255 -7.09 21.96 -2.72
CA GLY A 255 -7.57 22.96 -1.77
C GLY A 255 -6.53 24.06 -1.51
N PHE A 256 -5.27 23.68 -1.33
CA PHE A 256 -4.17 24.63 -1.17
C PHE A 256 -3.92 25.46 -2.44
N GLY A 257 -4.01 24.84 -3.61
CA GLY A 257 -3.91 25.55 -4.89
C GLY A 257 -5.00 26.60 -5.10
N ILE A 258 -6.27 26.26 -4.80
CA ILE A 258 -7.38 27.23 -4.83
C ILE A 258 -7.13 28.38 -3.85
N LEU A 259 -6.75 28.05 -2.61
CA LEU A 259 -6.52 29.05 -1.55
C LEU A 259 -5.45 30.05 -1.96
N THR A 260 -4.33 29.56 -2.49
CA THR A 260 -3.20 30.41 -2.89
C THR A 260 -3.48 31.20 -4.17
N SER A 261 -4.21 30.62 -5.12
CA SER A 261 -4.66 31.32 -6.34
C SER A 261 -5.65 32.45 -6.05
N VAL A 262 -6.66 32.18 -5.22
CA VAL A 262 -7.63 33.20 -4.78
C VAL A 262 -6.94 34.26 -3.91
N GLY A 263 -6.03 33.84 -3.02
CA GLY A 263 -5.19 34.74 -2.23
C GLY A 263 -4.33 35.66 -3.11
N GLY A 264 -3.73 35.13 -4.17
CA GLY A 264 -3.00 35.89 -5.19
C GLY A 264 -3.84 36.99 -5.85
N SER A 265 -5.12 36.68 -6.09
CA SER A 265 -6.05 37.57 -6.79
C SER A 265 -6.80 38.55 -5.89
N LYS A 266 -6.85 38.33 -4.57
CA LYS A 266 -7.66 39.13 -3.62
C LYS A 266 -6.85 39.82 -2.52
N LEU A 267 -5.70 39.28 -2.15
CA LEU A 267 -4.87 39.79 -1.05
C LEU A 267 -3.59 40.42 -1.60
N LYS A 268 -2.71 39.60 -2.20
CA LYS A 268 -1.41 40.05 -2.76
C LYS A 268 -0.95 39.11 -3.86
N TRP A 269 -0.45 39.66 -4.97
CA TRP A 269 0.01 38.90 -6.15
C TRP A 269 0.99 37.76 -5.83
N TRP A 270 1.93 37.96 -4.90
CA TRP A 270 3.00 36.99 -4.59
C TRP A 270 2.52 35.71 -3.90
N ILE A 271 1.28 35.68 -3.39
CA ILE A 271 0.73 34.51 -2.69
C ILE A 271 0.57 33.33 -3.66
N ASP A 272 0.22 33.60 -4.92
CA ASP A 272 0.09 32.57 -5.97
C ASP A 272 1.44 31.91 -6.31
N PRO A 273 2.50 32.64 -6.74
CA PRO A 273 3.80 32.02 -7.01
C PRO A 273 4.43 31.39 -5.76
N MET A 274 4.25 31.95 -4.56
CA MET A 274 4.70 31.30 -3.33
C MET A 274 3.98 29.96 -3.10
N GLY A 275 2.66 29.95 -3.26
CA GLY A 275 1.84 28.73 -3.14
C GLY A 275 2.28 27.65 -4.12
N ALA A 276 2.52 28.03 -5.37
CA ALA A 276 3.03 27.15 -6.42
C ALA A 276 4.41 26.55 -6.08
N ILE A 277 5.34 27.33 -5.51
CA ILE A 277 6.65 26.83 -5.05
C ILE A 277 6.46 25.80 -3.94
N ILE A 278 5.68 26.13 -2.90
CA ILE A 278 5.45 25.23 -1.77
C ILE A 278 4.85 23.91 -2.27
N LEU A 279 3.83 23.99 -3.12
CA LEU A 279 3.14 22.83 -3.64
C LEU A 279 4.05 21.98 -4.54
N SER A 280 4.83 22.62 -5.41
CA SER A 280 5.78 21.92 -6.29
C SER A 280 6.90 21.23 -5.50
N VAL A 281 7.39 21.83 -4.40
CA VAL A 281 8.40 21.20 -3.53
C VAL A 281 7.81 19.98 -2.82
N LEU A 282 6.57 20.06 -2.34
CA LEU A 282 5.89 18.93 -1.71
C LEU A 282 5.69 17.77 -2.69
N ILE A 283 5.18 18.07 -3.90
CA ILE A 283 4.99 17.07 -4.96
C ILE A 283 6.35 16.45 -5.35
N ALA A 284 7.39 17.26 -5.55
CA ALA A 284 8.73 16.76 -5.86
C ALA A 284 9.27 15.81 -4.78
N GLY A 285 9.07 16.15 -3.50
CA GLY A 285 9.47 15.31 -2.37
C GLY A 285 8.71 13.98 -2.32
N LEU A 286 7.40 13.99 -2.56
CA LEU A 286 6.57 12.79 -2.62
C LEU A 286 7.04 11.84 -3.73
N TRP A 287 7.22 12.36 -4.95
CA TRP A 287 7.68 11.53 -6.08
C TRP A 287 9.11 11.03 -5.91
N LEU A 288 10.01 11.81 -5.29
CA LEU A 288 11.35 11.34 -4.98
C LEU A 288 11.34 10.20 -3.95
N HIS A 289 10.45 10.27 -2.95
CA HIS A 289 10.25 9.19 -1.99
C HIS A 289 9.68 7.94 -2.67
N THR A 290 8.66 8.08 -3.52
CA THR A 290 8.12 6.98 -4.33
C THR A 290 9.18 6.34 -5.23
N ALA A 291 10.02 7.15 -5.88
CA ALA A 291 11.14 6.65 -6.69
C ALA A 291 12.14 5.85 -5.85
N TYR A 292 12.42 6.29 -4.61
CA TYR A 292 13.29 5.59 -3.69
C TYR A 292 12.71 4.23 -3.28
N ASP A 293 11.43 4.17 -2.93
CA ASP A 293 10.77 2.92 -2.52
C ASP A 293 10.74 1.91 -3.67
N GLU A 294 10.36 2.34 -4.87
CA GLU A 294 10.41 1.49 -6.07
C GLU A 294 11.86 1.05 -6.38
N PHE A 295 12.84 1.93 -6.17
CA PHE A 295 14.24 1.55 -6.32
C PHE A 295 14.67 0.47 -5.32
N GLN A 296 14.22 0.54 -4.05
CA GLN A 296 14.47 -0.50 -3.04
C GLN A 296 13.90 -1.86 -3.46
N LEU A 297 12.70 -1.88 -4.05
CA LEU A 297 12.08 -3.11 -4.58
C LEU A 297 12.88 -3.70 -5.74
N MET A 298 13.52 -2.86 -6.55
CA MET A 298 14.33 -3.30 -7.69
C MET A 298 15.68 -3.88 -7.29
N ILE A 299 16.32 -3.33 -6.24
CA ILE A 299 17.62 -3.82 -5.75
C ILE A 299 17.48 -5.04 -4.81
N GLY A 300 16.27 -5.36 -4.39
CA GLY A 300 15.97 -6.53 -3.56
C GLY A 300 16.16 -6.29 -2.08
N VAL A 301 15.48 -5.26 -1.56
CA VAL A 301 15.30 -5.10 -0.11
C VAL A 301 14.64 -6.36 0.49
N THR A 302 14.93 -6.65 1.76
CA THR A 302 14.35 -7.79 2.48
C THR A 302 12.84 -7.64 2.63
N ALA A 303 12.13 -8.77 2.68
CA ALA A 303 10.73 -8.82 3.05
C ALA A 303 10.52 -8.35 4.50
N ASP A 304 9.29 -7.93 4.78
CA ASP A 304 8.87 -7.57 6.13
C ASP A 304 8.98 -8.76 7.09
N LYS A 305 9.17 -8.44 8.38
CA LYS A 305 9.37 -9.44 9.44
C LYS A 305 8.21 -10.42 9.53
N ASP A 306 6.98 -9.96 9.34
CA ASP A 306 5.78 -10.78 9.43
C ASP A 306 5.74 -11.83 8.30
N VAL A 307 6.19 -11.47 7.10
CA VAL A 307 6.31 -12.39 5.97
C VAL A 307 7.43 -13.41 6.22
N LEU A 308 8.58 -12.96 6.74
CA LEU A 308 9.67 -13.87 7.11
C LEU A 308 9.24 -14.86 8.20
N GLN A 309 8.49 -14.41 9.21
CA GLN A 309 7.93 -15.27 10.24
C GLN A 309 6.94 -16.28 9.67
N LEU A 310 6.06 -15.85 8.77
CA LEU A 310 5.11 -16.73 8.09
C LEU A 310 5.81 -17.83 7.28
N ILE A 311 6.81 -17.46 6.46
CA ILE A 311 7.61 -18.43 5.68
C ILE A 311 8.33 -19.39 6.61
N THR A 312 8.92 -18.89 7.71
CA THR A 312 9.61 -19.72 8.70
C THR A 312 8.65 -20.70 9.35
N TYR A 313 7.47 -20.24 9.78
CA TYR A 313 6.44 -21.07 10.39
C TYR A 313 5.98 -22.18 9.45
N ILE A 314 5.64 -21.84 8.20
CA ILE A 314 5.21 -22.83 7.20
C ILE A 314 6.31 -23.86 6.94
N SER A 315 7.57 -23.42 6.88
CA SER A 315 8.72 -24.31 6.64
C SER A 315 8.97 -25.26 7.81
N MET A 316 8.92 -24.76 9.05
CA MET A 316 9.11 -25.57 10.26
C MET A 316 7.99 -26.59 10.49
N THR A 317 6.78 -26.30 10.04
CA THR A 317 5.59 -27.13 10.30
C THR A 317 5.20 -28.02 9.12
N HIS A 318 5.95 -27.99 8.03
CA HIS A 318 5.58 -28.69 6.80
C HIS A 318 5.66 -30.22 6.92
N SER A 319 6.70 -30.75 7.57
CA SER A 319 6.93 -32.19 7.68
C SER A 319 7.68 -32.54 8.97
N PRO A 320 7.36 -33.67 9.64
CA PRO A 320 8.08 -34.11 10.84
C PRO A 320 9.54 -34.52 10.58
N LEU A 321 9.91 -34.72 9.31
CA LEU A 321 11.29 -35.05 8.89
C LEU A 321 12.19 -33.81 8.80
N ILE A 322 11.61 -32.60 8.86
CA ILE A 322 12.37 -31.36 8.95
C ILE A 322 12.80 -31.21 10.41
N GLU A 323 14.09 -31.41 10.68
CA GLU A 323 14.62 -31.27 12.04
C GLU A 323 14.70 -29.80 12.45
N LYS A 324 15.17 -28.95 11.52
CA LYS A 324 15.41 -27.51 11.73
C LYS A 324 15.27 -26.73 10.43
N VAL A 325 15.04 -25.44 10.56
CA VAL A 325 15.20 -24.45 9.48
C VAL A 325 16.43 -23.64 9.83
N ASP A 326 17.44 -23.66 8.95
CA ASP A 326 18.71 -22.98 9.19
C ASP A 326 18.61 -21.49 8.80
N THR A 327 18.22 -21.23 7.55
CA THR A 327 18.18 -19.89 7.00
C THR A 327 16.87 -19.66 6.26
N VAL A 328 16.23 -18.51 6.52
CA VAL A 328 15.11 -18.00 5.73
C VAL A 328 15.46 -16.60 5.25
N ARG A 329 15.49 -16.43 3.93
CA ARG A 329 15.68 -15.14 3.28
C ARG A 329 14.55 -14.92 2.31
N ALA A 330 13.94 -13.75 2.37
CA ALA A 330 12.99 -13.32 1.35
C ALA A 330 13.34 -11.91 0.94
N TYR A 331 13.43 -11.65 -0.36
CA TYR A 331 13.80 -10.35 -0.90
C TYR A 331 12.97 -10.03 -2.13
N TYR A 332 12.78 -8.74 -2.38
CA TYR A 332 11.98 -8.28 -3.52
C TYR A 332 12.71 -8.49 -4.85
N SER A 333 11.94 -8.83 -5.88
CA SER A 333 12.37 -8.88 -7.26
C SER A 333 11.34 -8.10 -8.09
N GLY A 334 11.38 -6.77 -7.96
CA GLY A 334 10.29 -5.92 -8.41
C GLY A 334 9.13 -5.98 -7.41
N PRO A 335 7.86 -6.11 -7.85
CA PRO A 335 6.71 -6.08 -6.94
C PRO A 335 6.47 -7.39 -6.16
N ARG A 336 7.19 -8.48 -6.46
CA ARG A 336 7.00 -9.79 -5.83
C ARG A 336 8.26 -10.26 -5.10
N LEU A 337 8.09 -11.22 -4.20
CA LEU A 337 9.19 -11.78 -3.40
C LEU A 337 9.78 -13.04 -4.02
N VAL A 338 11.09 -13.19 -3.87
CA VAL A 338 11.80 -14.47 -4.00
C VAL A 338 12.16 -14.93 -2.60
N ALA A 339 11.80 -16.17 -2.26
CA ALA A 339 12.13 -16.79 -0.99
C ALA A 339 13.24 -17.85 -1.19
N GLU A 340 14.22 -17.84 -0.31
CA GLU A 340 15.27 -18.85 -0.18
C GLU A 340 15.15 -19.42 1.24
N VAL A 341 14.96 -20.74 1.33
CA VAL A 341 14.74 -21.45 2.59
C VAL A 341 15.67 -22.65 2.64
N ASP A 342 16.47 -22.73 3.69
CA ASP A 342 17.39 -23.83 3.92
C ASP A 342 16.84 -24.70 5.06
N ILE A 343 16.44 -25.94 4.73
CA ILE A 343 15.89 -26.91 5.69
C ILE A 343 16.90 -28.01 6.00
N VAL A 344 16.87 -28.52 7.22
CA VAL A 344 17.77 -29.58 7.68
C VAL A 344 17.02 -30.89 7.82
N ILE A 345 17.50 -31.92 7.12
CA ILE A 345 16.97 -33.29 7.14
C ILE A 345 18.08 -34.27 7.58
N ASP A 346 17.71 -35.36 8.26
CA ASP A 346 18.68 -36.37 8.73
C ASP A 346 19.54 -36.91 7.57
N ARG A 347 20.85 -37.04 7.81
CA ARG A 347 21.83 -37.46 6.79
C ARG A 347 21.61 -38.88 6.25
N ASN A 348 20.88 -39.71 6.98
CA ASN A 348 20.63 -41.10 6.60
C ASN A 348 19.31 -41.25 5.84
N GLU A 349 18.54 -40.17 5.70
CA GLU A 349 17.34 -40.17 4.89
C GLU A 349 17.68 -40.32 3.40
N ARG A 350 16.77 -40.91 2.63
CA ARG A 350 16.97 -41.07 1.18
C ARG A 350 16.84 -39.72 0.51
N VAL A 351 17.76 -39.42 -0.42
CA VAL A 351 17.74 -38.19 -1.22
C VAL A 351 16.40 -38.01 -1.95
N GLU A 352 15.77 -39.10 -2.39
CA GLU A 352 14.44 -39.12 -2.99
C GLU A 352 13.37 -38.54 -2.04
N VAL A 353 13.34 -39.02 -0.79
CA VAL A 353 12.38 -38.55 0.22
C VAL A 353 12.65 -37.10 0.62
N ALA A 354 13.92 -36.75 0.81
CA ALA A 354 14.33 -35.38 1.13
C ALA A 354 13.95 -34.40 0.00
N HIS A 355 14.18 -34.79 -1.25
CA HIS A 355 13.81 -34.02 -2.44
C HIS A 355 12.29 -33.81 -2.52
N ASP A 356 11.50 -34.86 -2.36
CA ASP A 356 10.03 -34.76 -2.44
C ASP A 356 9.47 -33.80 -1.38
N ILE A 357 10.01 -33.82 -0.15
CA ILE A 357 9.62 -32.89 0.92
C ILE A 357 10.00 -31.45 0.58
N ALA A 358 11.19 -31.23 0.01
CA ALA A 358 11.64 -29.90 -0.38
C ALA A 358 10.84 -29.35 -1.56
N GLU A 359 10.51 -30.19 -2.55
CA GLU A 359 9.68 -29.82 -3.70
C GLU A 359 8.24 -29.48 -3.25
N ASP A 360 7.65 -30.31 -2.37
CA ASP A 360 6.33 -30.03 -1.80
C ASP A 360 6.32 -28.74 -0.97
N LEU A 361 7.37 -28.47 -0.18
CA LEU A 361 7.53 -27.21 0.54
C LEU A 361 7.67 -26.03 -0.42
N GLN A 362 8.44 -26.17 -1.50
CA GLN A 362 8.60 -25.13 -2.52
C GLN A 362 7.24 -24.78 -3.12
N ILE A 363 6.47 -25.78 -3.56
CA ILE A 363 5.13 -25.59 -4.14
C ILE A 363 4.20 -24.93 -3.12
N LYS A 364 4.27 -25.34 -1.84
CA LYS A 364 3.46 -24.74 -0.76
C LYS A 364 3.81 -23.28 -0.54
N LEU A 365 5.08 -22.89 -0.57
CA LEU A 365 5.49 -21.49 -0.43
C LEU A 365 5.12 -20.65 -1.66
N GLU A 366 5.23 -21.19 -2.87
CA GLU A 366 4.86 -20.50 -4.12
C GLU A 366 3.35 -20.23 -4.26
N LYS A 367 2.50 -20.94 -3.51
CA LYS A 367 1.07 -20.62 -3.39
C LYS A 367 0.80 -19.33 -2.60
N LEU A 368 1.76 -18.83 -1.82
CA LEU A 368 1.58 -17.57 -1.09
C LEU A 368 1.51 -16.40 -2.10
N PRO A 369 0.51 -15.52 -2.00
CA PRO A 369 0.22 -14.52 -3.04
C PRO A 369 1.35 -13.50 -3.28
N VAL A 370 2.23 -13.31 -2.30
CA VAL A 370 3.36 -12.37 -2.36
C VAL A 370 4.62 -13.00 -2.96
N ILE A 371 4.72 -14.34 -2.94
CA ILE A 371 5.91 -15.09 -3.38
C ILE A 371 5.77 -15.42 -4.86
N GLU A 372 6.72 -14.97 -5.67
CA GLU A 372 6.80 -15.34 -7.10
C GLU A 372 7.53 -16.67 -7.30
N ARG A 373 8.53 -16.93 -6.45
CA ARG A 373 9.34 -18.15 -6.53
C ARG A 373 9.96 -18.47 -5.18
N ALA A 374 10.00 -19.74 -4.84
CA ALA A 374 10.73 -20.25 -3.69
C ALA A 374 11.89 -21.14 -4.15
N PHE A 375 12.98 -21.10 -3.40
CA PHE A 375 14.10 -22.01 -3.52
C PHE A 375 14.27 -22.68 -2.17
N VAL A 376 14.11 -24.00 -2.14
CA VAL A 376 14.30 -24.79 -0.92
C VAL A 376 15.61 -25.56 -1.06
N HIS A 377 16.60 -25.23 -0.23
CA HIS A 377 17.84 -26.00 -0.12
C HIS A 377 17.71 -27.04 1.00
N ILE A 378 18.34 -28.18 0.82
CA ILE A 378 18.36 -29.26 1.81
C ILE A 378 19.78 -29.39 2.34
N ASP A 379 19.93 -29.11 3.63
CA ASP A 379 21.15 -29.35 4.38
C ASP A 379 21.02 -30.59 5.27
N TYR A 380 22.17 -31.17 5.60
CA TYR A 380 22.27 -32.28 6.57
C TYR A 380 22.88 -31.83 7.91
N GLU A 381 23.24 -30.55 8.03
CA GLU A 381 23.94 -29.98 9.18
C GLU A 381 23.58 -28.48 9.36
N THR A 382 23.97 -27.89 10.49
CA THR A 382 23.60 -26.50 10.88
C THR A 382 24.81 -25.62 11.21
N SER A 383 26.02 -26.07 10.89
CA SER A 383 27.29 -25.46 11.31
C SER A 383 28.11 -24.91 10.13
N HIS A 384 27.56 -24.89 8.91
CA HIS A 384 28.24 -24.36 7.75
C HIS A 384 28.59 -22.88 7.92
N LYS A 385 29.72 -22.49 7.32
CA LYS A 385 30.07 -21.08 7.14
C LYS A 385 29.22 -20.55 5.99
N PRO A 386 28.71 -19.30 6.05
CA PRO A 386 27.86 -18.75 5.00
C PRO A 386 28.50 -18.96 3.62
N GLU A 387 27.87 -19.75 2.76
CA GLU A 387 28.42 -20.14 1.46
C GLU A 387 28.60 -18.92 0.53
N HIS A 388 27.80 -17.88 0.76
CA HIS A 388 27.79 -16.66 -0.03
C HIS A 388 28.46 -15.50 0.73
N ASN A 389 29.68 -15.16 0.31
CA ASN A 389 30.34 -13.93 0.75
C ASN A 389 29.60 -12.70 0.20
N LEU A 390 28.80 -12.05 1.04
CA LEU A 390 28.06 -10.82 0.71
C LEU A 390 28.99 -9.66 0.33
N LYS A 391 30.20 -9.64 0.87
CA LYS A 391 31.26 -8.71 0.48
C LYS A 391 32.14 -9.39 -0.57
N LYS A 392 31.75 -9.31 -1.85
CA LYS A 392 32.76 -9.43 -2.91
C LYS A 392 33.72 -8.26 -2.72
N LEU A 393 35.01 -8.53 -2.54
CA LEU A 393 36.06 -7.51 -2.49
C LEU A 393 35.86 -6.61 -3.73
N MET A 394 35.38 -5.39 -3.49
CA MET A 394 35.32 -4.33 -4.49
C MET A 394 36.72 -3.77 -4.73
#